data_AF-A0A7W1UC16-F1
#
_entry.id   AF-A0A7W1UC16-F1
#
_cell.length_a   1.000
_cell.length_b   1.000
_cell.length_c   1.000
_cell.angle_alpha   90.00
_cell.angle_beta   90.00
_cell.angle_gamma   90.00
#
_symmetry.space_group_name_H-M   'P 1'
#
loop_
_entity.id
_entity.type
_entity.pdbx_description
1 polymer ?
#
loop_
_entity_poly.entity_id
_entity_poly.type
_entity_poly.pdbx_seq_one_letter_code
_entity_poly.pdbx_strand_id
1 'polypeptide(L)'
;MLKILRLWAILNLTILSGCAPIKELPNPDQATAIEQFLITQAVNLSLNNEYPTPLPLQPEKTVTLDTTDLTVEKRFFSGALGQWLGEQGLLLTPEGKHANYRIQVLIQALGTEQSQSFLGMPPVQSVLIPFALPEITLYKAQY
;
A
#
# COMPACT_ATOMS: atom_id res chain seq x y z
N MET A 1 40.99 -36.73 -18.46
CA MET A 1 40.83 -35.29 -18.15
C MET A 1 39.47 -34.72 -18.53
N LEU A 2 38.97 -34.89 -19.76
CA LEU A 2 37.73 -34.23 -20.22
C LEU A 2 36.46 -34.55 -19.39
N LYS A 3 36.36 -35.78 -18.85
CA LYS A 3 35.23 -36.18 -17.97
C LYS A 3 35.22 -35.46 -16.62
N ILE A 4 36.39 -35.18 -16.05
CA ILE A 4 36.55 -34.49 -14.77
C ILE A 4 36.21 -33.00 -14.91
N LEU A 5 36.60 -32.39 -16.04
CA LEU A 5 36.26 -30.99 -16.32
C LEU A 5 34.74 -30.79 -16.49
N ARG A 6 34.05 -31.75 -17.12
CA ARG A 6 32.58 -31.73 -17.24
C ARG A 6 31.88 -31.87 -15.89
N LEU A 7 32.39 -32.73 -15.01
CA LEU A 7 31.85 -32.89 -13.65
C LEU A 7 31.97 -31.61 -12.81
N TRP A 8 33.11 -30.92 -12.89
CA TRP A 8 33.31 -29.64 -12.22
C TRP A 8 32.41 -28.52 -12.78
N ALA A 9 32.18 -28.51 -14.09
CA ALA A 9 31.27 -27.54 -14.71
C ALA A 9 29.81 -27.75 -14.28
N ILE A 10 29.36 -29.01 -14.21
CA ILE A 10 28.00 -29.36 -13.74
C ILE A 10 27.84 -28.99 -12.26
N LEU A 11 28.83 -29.27 -11.43
CA LEU A 11 28.80 -28.94 -9.99
C LEU A 11 28.72 -27.43 -9.75
N ASN A 12 29.49 -26.62 -10.49
CA ASN A 12 29.40 -25.16 -10.38
C ASN A 12 28.03 -24.65 -10.87
N LEU A 13 27.49 -25.20 -11.96
CA LEU A 13 26.19 -24.79 -12.47
C LEU A 13 25.04 -25.07 -11.49
N THR A 14 25.13 -26.16 -10.71
CA THR A 14 24.14 -26.48 -9.67
C THR A 14 24.23 -25.58 -8.43
N ILE A 15 25.38 -24.95 -8.17
CA ILE A 15 25.54 -24.06 -7.01
C ILE A 15 24.97 -22.66 -7.30
N LEU A 16 24.91 -22.26 -8.58
CA LEU A 16 24.36 -20.96 -8.98
C LEU A 16 22.82 -20.91 -9.02
N SER A 17 22.11 -22.03 -8.95
CA SER A 17 20.64 -22.07 -8.88
C SER A 17 20.11 -21.93 -7.45
N GLY A 18 20.62 -20.96 -6.70
CA GLY A 18 20.07 -20.60 -5.39
C GLY A 18 18.85 -19.70 -5.54
N CYS A 19 17.66 -20.19 -5.18
CA CYS A 19 16.49 -19.32 -5.01
C CYS A 19 16.71 -18.44 -3.78
N ALA A 20 16.81 -17.12 -3.97
CA ALA A 20 16.71 -16.18 -2.86
C ALA A 20 15.25 -16.16 -2.36
N PRO A 21 14.96 -16.48 -1.09
CA PRO A 21 13.62 -16.34 -0.55
C PRO A 21 13.27 -14.86 -0.42
N ILE A 22 12.31 -14.39 -1.21
CA ILE A 22 11.67 -13.08 -0.99
C ILE A 22 10.75 -13.28 0.21
N LYS A 23 11.02 -12.57 1.31
CA LYS A 23 10.18 -12.59 2.52
C LYS A 23 9.57 -11.21 2.70
N GLU A 24 8.25 -11.15 2.65
CA GLU A 24 7.50 -9.96 3.07
C GLU A 24 7.75 -9.73 4.56
N LEU A 25 8.23 -8.54 4.92
CA LEU A 25 8.29 -8.15 6.33
C LEU A 25 6.87 -7.89 6.83
N PRO A 26 6.60 -8.14 8.12
CA PRO A 26 5.32 -7.77 8.71
C PRO A 26 5.09 -6.27 8.52
N ASN A 27 3.90 -5.91 8.04
CA ASN A 27 3.49 -4.51 7.90
C ASN A 27 3.64 -3.80 9.24
N PRO A 28 4.25 -2.61 9.27
CA PRO A 28 4.37 -1.84 10.50
C PRO A 28 2.98 -1.46 11.03
N ASP A 29 2.81 -1.43 12.35
CA ASP A 29 1.54 -1.04 13.01
C ASP A 29 1.09 0.40 12.66
N GLN A 30 2.00 1.23 12.13
CA GLN A 30 1.73 2.58 11.65
C GLN A 30 2.36 2.79 10.28
N ALA A 31 1.60 3.42 9.38
CA ALA A 31 2.09 3.81 8.05
C ALA A 31 3.30 4.73 8.19
N THR A 32 4.40 4.37 7.56
CA THR A 32 5.63 5.15 7.48
C THR A 32 5.40 6.44 6.68
N ALA A 33 6.30 7.41 6.81
CA ALA A 33 6.18 8.70 6.11
C ALA A 33 6.12 8.55 4.58
N ILE A 34 6.82 7.55 4.02
CA ILE A 34 6.80 7.26 2.58
C ILE A 34 5.44 6.68 2.19
N GLU A 35 4.88 5.77 2.97
CA GLU A 35 3.56 5.18 2.69
C GLU A 35 2.46 6.24 2.75
N GLN A 36 2.48 7.10 3.77
CA GLN A 36 1.54 8.21 3.88
C GLN A 36 1.62 9.14 2.67
N PHE A 37 2.83 9.42 2.19
CA PHE A 37 3.06 10.21 0.98
C PHE A 37 2.50 9.52 -0.26
N LEU A 38 2.78 8.23 -0.46
CA LEU A 38 2.29 7.45 -1.60
C LEU A 38 0.76 7.34 -1.60
N ILE A 39 0.15 7.07 -0.45
CA ILE A 39 -1.31 7.04 -0.28
C ILE A 39 -1.91 8.40 -0.63
N THR A 40 -1.32 9.49 -0.11
CA THR A 40 -1.77 10.86 -0.42
C THR A 40 -1.70 11.16 -1.91
N GLN A 41 -0.59 10.79 -2.56
CA GLN A 41 -0.40 10.99 -3.99
C GLN A 41 -1.42 10.17 -4.80
N ALA A 42 -1.65 8.91 -4.42
CA ALA A 42 -2.62 8.05 -5.08
C ALA A 42 -4.05 8.59 -4.99
N VAL A 43 -4.45 9.10 -3.82
CA VAL A 43 -5.76 9.74 -3.62
C VAL A 43 -5.87 11.00 -4.47
N ASN A 44 -4.85 11.86 -4.45
CA ASN A 44 -4.83 13.10 -5.23
C ASN A 44 -4.96 12.84 -6.74
N LEU A 45 -4.19 11.88 -7.27
CA LEU A 45 -4.27 11.45 -8.66
C LEU A 45 -5.64 10.86 -9.02
N SER A 46 -6.25 10.11 -8.10
CA SER A 46 -7.56 9.50 -8.34
C SER A 46 -8.68 10.54 -8.40
N LEU A 47 -8.62 11.57 -7.56
CA LEU A 47 -9.63 12.64 -7.51
C LEU A 47 -9.45 13.66 -8.65
N ASN A 48 -8.21 13.99 -8.99
CA ASN A 48 -7.88 14.99 -10.01
C ASN A 48 -7.56 14.37 -11.37
N ASN A 49 -8.07 13.16 -11.63
CA ASN A 49 -7.86 12.49 -12.90
C ASN A 49 -8.37 13.37 -14.06
N GLU A 50 -7.61 13.41 -15.16
CA GLU A 50 -7.82 14.30 -16.30
C GLU A 50 -9.14 14.03 -17.05
N TYR A 51 -9.74 12.85 -16.79
CA TYR A 51 -11.05 12.44 -17.29
C TYR A 51 -12.01 12.20 -16.12
N PRO A 52 -12.49 13.25 -15.45
CA PRO A 52 -13.47 13.09 -14.39
C PRO A 52 -14.78 12.63 -15.01
N THR A 53 -15.31 11.51 -14.52
CA THR A 53 -16.69 11.11 -14.87
C THR A 53 -17.61 12.21 -14.38
N PRO A 54 -18.34 12.91 -15.26
CA PRO A 54 -19.20 14.00 -14.85
C PRO A 54 -20.30 13.44 -13.96
N LEU A 55 -20.26 13.81 -12.69
CA LEU A 55 -21.34 13.52 -11.76
C LEU A 55 -22.49 14.48 -12.11
N PRO A 56 -23.71 13.98 -12.36
CA PRO A 56 -24.86 14.83 -12.70
C PRO A 56 -25.41 15.53 -11.43
N LEU A 57 -24.54 16.27 -10.74
CA LEU A 57 -24.86 16.99 -9.51
C LEU A 57 -24.98 18.47 -9.82
N GLN A 58 -26.05 19.08 -9.32
CA GLN A 58 -26.21 20.53 -9.44
C GLN A 58 -25.32 21.22 -8.40
N PRO A 59 -24.64 22.32 -8.78
CA PRO A 59 -23.90 23.14 -7.82
C PRO A 59 -24.83 23.70 -6.73
N GLU A 60 -24.25 24.02 -5.56
CA GLU A 60 -24.92 24.56 -4.36
C GLU A 60 -25.88 23.60 -3.63
N LYS A 61 -25.92 22.32 -4.02
CA LYS A 61 -26.73 21.31 -3.34
C LYS A 61 -25.96 20.68 -2.17
N THR A 62 -26.71 20.31 -1.13
CA THR A 62 -26.16 19.65 0.06
C THR A 62 -25.91 18.17 -0.20
N VAL A 63 -24.76 17.67 0.26
CA VAL A 63 -24.33 16.29 0.06
C VAL A 63 -23.85 15.68 1.38
N THR A 64 -24.25 14.44 1.64
CA THR A 64 -23.68 13.63 2.72
C THR A 64 -22.76 12.57 2.12
N LEU A 65 -21.57 12.44 2.73
CA LEU A 65 -20.54 11.51 2.31
C LEU A 65 -20.45 10.34 3.28
N ASP A 66 -20.63 9.13 2.76
CA ASP A 66 -20.44 7.88 3.51
C ASP A 66 -19.34 7.04 2.85
N THR A 67 -18.36 6.62 3.64
CA THR A 67 -17.26 5.76 3.19
C THR A 67 -17.40 4.38 3.84
N THR A 68 -17.32 3.34 3.01
CA THR A 68 -17.44 1.93 3.43
C THR A 68 -16.06 1.26 3.30
N ASP A 69 -15.74 0.34 4.22
CA ASP A 69 -14.53 -0.50 4.22
C ASP A 69 -13.16 0.18 4.49
N LEU A 70 -13.14 1.39 5.06
CA LEU A 70 -11.90 2.00 5.59
C LEU A 70 -11.91 2.09 7.12
N THR A 71 -10.94 1.44 7.78
CA THR A 71 -10.79 1.45 9.25
C THR A 71 -9.74 2.43 9.75
N VAL A 72 -8.56 2.52 9.11
CA VAL A 72 -7.42 3.30 9.63
C VAL A 72 -7.39 4.74 9.09
N GLU A 73 -7.68 4.96 7.80
CA GLU A 73 -7.51 6.26 7.12
C GLU A 73 -8.82 6.98 6.79
N LYS A 74 -9.95 6.52 7.34
CA LYS A 74 -11.30 7.02 7.00
C LYS A 74 -11.40 8.55 7.06
N ARG A 75 -10.83 9.16 8.10
CA ARG A 75 -10.88 10.62 8.31
C ARG A 75 -10.13 11.38 7.22
N PHE A 76 -8.94 10.93 6.85
CA PHE A 76 -8.13 11.55 5.81
C PHE A 76 -8.88 11.51 4.47
N PHE A 77 -9.35 10.32 4.09
CA PHE A 77 -10.05 10.12 2.82
C PHE A 77 -11.37 10.89 2.74
N SER A 78 -12.18 10.89 3.81
CA SER A 78 -13.39 11.72 3.89
C SER A 78 -13.08 13.22 3.78
N GLY A 79 -11.97 13.68 4.33
CA GLY A 79 -11.51 15.07 4.20
C GLY A 79 -11.11 15.43 2.77
N ALA A 80 -10.32 14.57 2.12
CA ALA A 80 -9.89 14.78 0.73
C ALA A 80 -11.07 14.79 -0.26
N LEU A 81 -12.00 13.84 -0.11
CA LEU A 81 -13.25 13.82 -0.88
C LEU A 81 -14.11 15.04 -0.60
N GLY A 82 -14.19 15.46 0.66
CA GLY A 82 -14.94 16.67 1.03
C GLY A 82 -14.37 17.91 0.35
N GLN A 83 -13.05 18.08 0.37
CA GLN A 83 -12.40 19.18 -0.34
C GLN A 83 -12.70 19.15 -1.84
N TRP A 84 -12.53 17.99 -2.48
CA TRP A 84 -12.79 17.83 -3.92
C TRP A 84 -14.25 18.13 -4.27
N LEU A 85 -15.22 17.64 -3.49
CA LEU A 85 -16.64 17.96 -3.70
C LEU A 85 -16.94 19.46 -3.48
N GLY A 86 -16.25 20.09 -2.53
CA GLY A 86 -16.34 21.53 -2.28
C GLY A 86 -15.82 22.37 -3.43
N GLU A 87 -14.72 21.95 -4.07
CA GLU A 87 -14.18 22.57 -5.28
C GLU A 87 -15.16 22.47 -6.47
N GLN A 88 -16.01 21.43 -6.50
CA GLN A 88 -17.10 21.29 -7.46
C GLN A 88 -18.36 22.13 -7.09
N GLY A 89 -18.32 22.89 -6.01
CA GLY A 89 -19.41 23.77 -5.56
C GLY A 89 -20.50 23.07 -4.75
N LEU A 90 -20.24 21.88 -4.18
CA LEU A 90 -21.20 21.15 -3.35
C LEU A 90 -21.00 21.47 -1.86
N LEU A 91 -22.09 21.44 -1.08
CA LEU A 91 -22.05 21.74 0.36
C LEU A 91 -22.13 20.46 1.18
N LEU A 92 -21.11 20.16 1.99
CA LEU A 92 -21.11 18.96 2.82
C LEU A 92 -21.97 19.15 4.06
N THR A 93 -22.89 18.21 4.30
CA THR A 93 -23.70 18.18 5.53
C THR A 93 -23.45 16.86 6.27
N PRO A 94 -22.82 16.90 7.48
CA PRO A 94 -22.51 15.69 8.25
C PRO A 94 -23.77 15.02 8.80
N GLU A 95 -24.81 15.80 9.08
CA GLU A 95 -26.11 15.30 9.51
C GLU A 95 -27.01 15.13 8.28
N GLY A 96 -27.03 13.94 7.69
CA GLY A 96 -27.77 13.62 6.46
C GLY A 96 -29.30 13.78 6.49
N LYS A 97 -29.85 14.47 7.48
CA LYS A 97 -31.27 14.78 7.62
C LYS A 97 -31.76 15.78 6.55
N HIS A 98 -30.89 16.63 6.00
CA HIS A 98 -31.23 17.67 5.03
C HIS A 98 -30.32 17.67 3.78
N ALA A 99 -29.73 16.52 3.45
CA ALA A 99 -28.89 16.38 2.27
C ALA A 99 -29.73 16.11 1.02
N ASN A 100 -29.48 16.85 -0.05
CA ASN A 100 -30.14 16.64 -1.35
C ASN A 100 -29.62 15.39 -2.05
N TYR A 101 -28.35 15.04 -1.82
CA TYR A 101 -27.72 13.85 -2.37
C TYR A 101 -26.92 13.09 -1.30
N ARG A 102 -26.86 11.76 -1.46
CA ARG A 102 -26.00 10.88 -0.69
C ARG A 102 -24.96 10.27 -1.61
N ILE A 103 -23.69 10.50 -1.32
CA ILE A 103 -22.58 9.89 -2.05
C ILE A 103 -22.00 8.79 -1.15
N GLN A 104 -22.09 7.55 -1.63
CA GLN A 104 -21.44 6.43 -0.99
C GLN A 104 -20.20 6.05 -1.80
N VAL A 105 -19.05 6.13 -1.15
CA VAL A 105 -17.77 5.76 -1.75
C VAL A 105 -17.36 4.40 -1.19
N LEU A 106 -17.28 3.42 -2.09
CA LEU A 106 -16.74 2.10 -1.81
C LEU A 106 -15.26 2.11 -2.14
N ILE A 107 -14.42 1.93 -1.12
CA ILE A 107 -12.99 1.75 -1.34
C ILE A 107 -12.71 0.25 -1.35
N GLN A 108 -12.25 -0.28 -2.48
CA GLN A 108 -11.93 -1.70 -2.61
C GLN A 108 -10.60 -2.05 -1.97
N ALA A 109 -9.56 -1.25 -2.23
CA ALA A 109 -8.25 -1.40 -1.64
C ALA A 109 -7.56 -0.03 -1.58
N LEU A 110 -6.91 0.24 -0.46
CA LEU A 110 -6.02 1.38 -0.29
C LEU A 110 -4.82 0.89 0.51
N GLY A 111 -3.63 1.06 -0.04
CA GLY A 111 -2.41 0.56 0.56
C GLY A 111 -1.22 0.78 -0.35
N THR A 112 -0.05 0.47 0.18
CA THR A 112 1.21 0.49 -0.55
C THR A 112 1.76 -0.92 -0.57
N GLU A 113 2.11 -1.41 -1.75
CA GLU A 113 2.89 -2.64 -1.87
C GLU A 113 4.31 -2.32 -1.44
N GLN A 114 4.71 -2.74 -0.23
CA GLN A 114 6.12 -2.71 0.16
C GLN A 114 6.79 -4.02 -0.22
N SER A 115 7.63 -4.00 -1.25
CA SER A 115 8.50 -5.12 -1.55
C SER A 115 9.91 -4.82 -1.05
N GLN A 116 10.36 -5.55 -0.03
CA GLN A 116 11.75 -5.50 0.40
C GLN A 116 12.51 -6.70 -0.16
N SER A 117 13.55 -6.41 -0.95
CA SER A 117 14.50 -7.43 -1.37
C SER A 117 15.57 -7.57 -0.29
N PHE A 118 15.56 -8.71 0.40
CA PHE A 118 16.50 -9.05 1.45
C PHE A 118 17.42 -10.18 1.01
N LEU A 119 18.73 -9.93 1.04
CA LEU A 119 19.75 -10.97 0.88
C LEU A 119 20.49 -11.13 2.21
N GLY A 120 20.26 -12.24 2.89
CA GLY A 120 20.82 -12.47 4.22
C GLY A 120 20.14 -13.61 4.98
N MET A 121 20.51 -13.76 6.25
CA MET A 121 19.77 -14.61 7.19
C MET A 121 18.70 -13.76 7.89
N PRO A 122 17.40 -14.08 7.72
CA PRO A 122 16.33 -13.33 8.38
C PRO A 122 16.42 -13.51 9.90
N PRO A 123 15.81 -12.62 10.69
CA PRO A 123 15.79 -12.78 12.13
C PRO A 123 15.12 -14.11 12.49
N VAL A 124 15.86 -14.98 13.17
CA VAL A 124 15.34 -16.25 13.69
C VAL A 124 15.05 -16.03 15.17
N GLN A 125 13.75 -16.01 15.50
CA GLN A 125 13.29 -16.09 16.87
C GLN A 125 13.01 -17.56 17.19
N SER A 126 13.89 -18.18 17.98
CA SER A 126 13.66 -19.55 18.44
C SER A 126 12.62 -19.53 19.57
N VAL A 127 11.55 -20.31 19.40
CA VAL A 127 10.47 -20.45 20.40
C VAL A 127 10.92 -21.30 21.59
N LEU A 128 11.91 -22.18 21.39
CA LEU A 128 12.36 -23.16 22.39
C LEU A 128 13.59 -22.70 23.19
N ILE A 129 14.46 -21.88 22.60
CA ILE A 129 15.66 -21.35 23.27
C ILE A 129 15.67 -19.84 23.04
N PRO A 130 15.71 -19.00 24.10
CA PRO A 130 15.54 -17.56 23.98
C PRO A 130 16.82 -16.88 23.48
N PHE A 131 17.23 -17.21 22.26
CA PHE A 131 18.19 -16.43 21.49
C PHE A 131 17.48 -15.86 20.28
N ALA A 132 17.64 -14.55 20.07
CA ALA A 132 17.27 -13.89 18.84
C ALA A 132 18.57 -13.73 18.03
N LEU A 133 18.67 -14.42 16.89
CA LEU A 133 19.72 -14.12 15.92
C LEU A 133 19.33 -12.80 15.23
N PRO A 134 20.12 -11.72 15.37
CA PRO A 134 19.85 -10.48 14.66
C PRO A 134 19.95 -10.72 13.15
N GLU A 135 19.28 -9.88 12.36
CA GLU A 135 19.38 -9.94 10.91
C GLU A 135 20.84 -9.77 10.46
N ILE A 136 21.31 -10.68 9.61
CA ILE A 136 22.60 -10.51 8.92
C ILE A 136 22.28 -10.14 7.48
N THR A 137 22.29 -8.83 7.22
CA THR A 137 21.86 -8.24 5.97
C THR A 137 23.08 -7.94 5.09
N LEU A 138 23.27 -8.72 4.02
CA LEU A 138 24.29 -8.41 3.01
C LEU A 138 23.81 -7.30 2.07
N TYR A 139 22.50 -7.27 1.79
CA TYR A 139 21.86 -6.23 0.99
C TYR A 139 20.37 -6.08 1.39
N LYS A 140 19.91 -4.83 1.47
CA LYS A 140 18.52 -4.45 1.71
C LYS A 140 18.15 -3.33 0.76
N ALA A 141 17.10 -3.55 -0.02
CA ALA A 141 16.46 -2.51 -0.81
C ALA A 141 14.96 -2.53 -0.56
N GLN A 142 14.38 -1.34 -0.47
CA GLN A 142 12.95 -1.10 -0.31
C GLN A 142 12.49 -0.39 -1.58
N TYR A 143 11.51 -0.96 -2.26
CA TYR A 143 10.92 -0.44 -3.50
C TYR A 143 9.45 -0.09 -3.29
#